data_AF-A0A7C2SGV7-F1
#
_entry.id   AF-A0A7C2SGV7-F1
#
_cell.length_a   1.000
_cell.length_b   1.000
_cell.length_c   1.000
_cell.angle_alpha   90.00
_cell.angle_beta   90.00
_cell.angle_gamma   90.00
#
_symmetry.space_group_name_H-M   'P 1'
#
loop_
_entity.id
_entity.type
_entity.pdbx_description
1 polymer ?
#
loop_
_entity_poly.entity_id
_entity_poly.type
_entity_poly.pdbx_seq_one_letter_code
_entity_poly.pdbx_strand_id
1 'polypeptide(L)'
;MTGELRLVTLRQRVAEEKPRELTRLHPGSWINASFATWIGHEEKRKAWELLARCREAGAAAGGESWLAAQGSDWWWWFGDDNPTLLAPLYDRLFRWHLADALRAAGKEPLAELGVPVRKGETPL
;
A
#
# COMPACT_ATOMS: atom_id res chain seq x y z
N MET A 1 -8.59 -28.55 -36.87
CA MET A 1 -7.44 -28.58 -35.96
C MET A 1 -7.91 -28.12 -34.60
N THR A 2 -8.16 -29.05 -33.68
CA THR A 2 -8.43 -28.74 -32.28
C THR A 2 -7.15 -28.19 -31.67
N GLY A 3 -7.10 -26.89 -31.37
CA GLY A 3 -5.96 -26.30 -30.69
C GLY A 3 -5.87 -26.88 -29.28
N GLU A 4 -4.82 -27.63 -29.01
CA GLU A 4 -4.55 -28.18 -27.67
C GLU A 4 -4.04 -27.04 -26.77
N LEU A 5 -4.65 -26.85 -25.61
CA LEU A 5 -4.23 -25.83 -24.65
C LEU A 5 -3.00 -26.33 -23.88
N ARG A 6 -1.91 -25.55 -23.88
CA ARG A 6 -0.67 -25.84 -23.14
C ARG A 6 -0.52 -24.90 -21.95
N LEU A 7 -0.39 -25.47 -20.75
CA LEU A 7 -0.04 -24.71 -19.54
C LEU A 7 1.46 -24.38 -19.56
N VAL A 8 1.79 -23.11 -19.36
CA VAL A 8 3.17 -22.61 -19.35
C VAL A 8 3.35 -21.57 -18.26
N THR A 9 4.58 -21.47 -17.76
CA THR A 9 5.00 -20.35 -16.90
C THR A 9 5.29 -19.10 -17.73
N LEU A 10 5.30 -17.93 -17.08
CA LEU A 10 5.75 -16.69 -17.73
C LEU A 10 7.19 -16.82 -18.25
N ARG A 11 8.08 -17.52 -17.52
CA ARG A 11 9.46 -17.74 -17.95
C ARG A 11 9.54 -18.50 -19.28
N GLN A 12 8.77 -19.58 -19.43
CA GLN A 12 8.72 -20.35 -20.68
C GLN A 12 8.16 -19.51 -21.82
N ARG A 13 7.07 -18.78 -21.56
CA ARG A 13 6.42 -17.93 -22.55
C ARG A 13 7.34 -16.83 -23.07
N VAL A 14 8.06 -16.14 -22.19
CA VAL A 14 9.04 -15.09 -22.56
C VAL A 14 10.21 -15.64 -23.39
N ALA A 15 10.63 -16.89 -23.16
CA ALA A 15 11.69 -17.52 -23.94
C ALA A 15 11.25 -17.92 -25.36
N GLU A 16 9.95 -18.15 -25.57
CA GLU A 16 9.37 -18.61 -26.85
C GLU A 16 8.83 -17.43 -27.70
N GLU A 17 8.53 -16.27 -27.10
CA GLU A 17 7.95 -15.12 -27.79
C GLU A 17 8.96 -14.00 -28.08
N LYS A 18 8.77 -13.31 -29.21
CA LYS A 18 9.48 -12.06 -29.51
C LYS A 18 8.75 -10.90 -28.82
N PRO A 19 9.40 -10.14 -27.90
CA PRO A 19 8.77 -9.00 -27.26
C PRO A 19 8.27 -7.98 -28.29
N ARG A 20 7.09 -7.41 -28.02
CA ARG A 20 6.56 -6.27 -28.78
C ARG A 20 6.68 -5.02 -27.92
N GLU A 21 7.03 -3.91 -28.55
CA GLU A 21 7.11 -2.63 -27.88
C GLU A 21 5.70 -2.13 -27.52
N LEU A 22 5.53 -1.75 -26.25
CA LEU A 22 4.37 -1.01 -25.78
C LEU A 22 4.74 0.46 -25.71
N THR A 23 4.32 1.24 -26.71
CA THR A 23 4.70 2.66 -26.84
C THR A 23 4.19 3.55 -25.70
N ARG A 24 3.10 3.13 -25.04
CA ARG A 24 2.55 3.81 -23.86
C ARG A 24 1.86 2.82 -22.93
N LEU A 25 2.17 2.92 -21.65
CA LEU A 25 1.43 2.27 -20.58
C LEU A 25 0.57 3.30 -19.84
N HIS A 26 -0.73 3.03 -19.72
CA HIS A 26 -1.64 3.90 -18.97
C HIS A 26 -1.38 3.78 -17.46
N PRO A 27 -1.22 4.89 -16.71
CA PRO A 27 -1.06 4.82 -15.26
C PRO A 27 -2.37 4.42 -14.58
N GLY A 28 -2.36 3.32 -13.86
CA GLY A 28 -3.52 2.85 -13.12
C GLY A 28 -3.28 1.45 -12.54
N SER A 29 -4.35 0.83 -12.09
CA SER A 29 -4.34 -0.56 -11.65
C SER A 29 -5.35 -1.38 -12.43
N TRP A 30 -5.30 -2.70 -12.23
CA TRP A 30 -6.33 -3.61 -12.71
C TRP A 30 -7.75 -3.33 -12.15
N ILE A 31 -7.87 -2.50 -11.10
CA ILE A 31 -9.15 -2.04 -10.55
C ILE A 31 -9.48 -0.69 -11.19
N ASN A 32 -10.54 -0.68 -12.01
CA ASN A 32 -11.11 0.53 -12.64
C ASN A 32 -10.10 1.38 -13.44
N ALA A 33 -8.97 0.81 -13.87
CA ALA A 33 -7.89 1.52 -14.59
C ALA A 33 -7.40 2.80 -13.88
N SER A 34 -7.49 2.86 -12.54
CA SER A 34 -7.10 4.04 -11.75
C SER A 34 -6.39 3.65 -10.46
N PHE A 35 -5.92 4.66 -9.71
CA PHE A 35 -5.33 4.50 -8.38
C PHE A 35 -6.30 4.83 -7.24
N ALA A 36 -7.59 5.06 -7.52
CA ALA A 36 -8.56 5.48 -6.52
C ALA A 36 -8.64 4.52 -5.31
N THR A 37 -8.41 3.22 -5.54
CA THR A 37 -8.30 2.21 -4.48
C THR A 37 -7.21 2.50 -3.45
N TRP A 38 -6.15 3.24 -3.78
CA TRP A 38 -5.05 3.55 -2.82
C TRP A 38 -4.87 5.04 -2.53
N ILE A 39 -5.52 5.96 -3.25
CA ILE A 39 -5.40 7.42 -2.99
C ILE A 39 -6.74 8.19 -3.01
N GLY A 40 -7.86 7.50 -3.28
CA GLY A 40 -9.17 8.15 -3.48
C GLY A 40 -9.79 8.76 -2.22
N HIS A 41 -9.71 8.06 -1.08
CA HIS A 41 -10.31 8.48 0.19
C HIS A 41 -9.44 9.47 0.97
N GLU A 42 -10.07 10.24 1.85
CA GLU A 42 -9.36 11.21 2.71
C GLU A 42 -8.40 10.51 3.67
N GLU A 43 -8.83 9.41 4.28
CA GLU A 43 -8.01 8.56 5.14
C GLU A 43 -6.77 8.04 4.39
N LYS A 44 -6.93 7.67 3.11
CA LYS A 44 -5.84 7.21 2.25
C LYS A 44 -4.81 8.31 2.01
N ARG A 45 -5.27 9.55 1.74
CA ARG A 45 -4.39 10.72 1.62
C ARG A 45 -3.67 11.04 2.93
N LYS A 46 -4.37 11.01 4.05
CA LYS A 46 -3.80 11.23 5.39
C LYS A 46 -2.72 10.17 5.71
N ALA A 47 -2.95 8.91 5.37
CA ALA A 47 -1.94 7.86 5.51
C ALA A 47 -0.69 8.13 4.66
N TRP A 48 -0.84 8.59 3.41
CA TRP A 48 0.28 8.98 2.54
C TRP A 48 1.06 10.17 3.12
N GLU A 49 0.37 11.19 3.62
CA GLU A 49 1.01 12.35 4.29
C GLU A 49 1.81 11.91 5.52
N LEU A 50 1.24 11.02 6.34
CA LEU A 50 1.91 10.49 7.53
C LEU A 50 3.15 9.66 7.20
N LEU A 51 3.07 8.81 6.16
CA LEU A 51 4.21 8.06 5.64
C LEU A 51 5.31 9.01 5.15
N ALA A 52 4.96 10.06 4.39
CA ALA A 52 5.91 11.04 3.87
C ALA A 52 6.61 11.80 5.00
N ARG A 53 5.87 12.27 6.01
CA ARG A 53 6.44 12.93 7.20
C ARG A 53 7.39 12.02 7.98
N CYS A 54 7.02 10.75 8.15
CA CYS A 54 7.91 9.79 8.81
C CYS A 54 9.19 9.56 7.98
N ARG A 55 9.08 9.50 6.65
CA ARG A 55 10.25 9.41 5.76
C ARG A 55 11.19 10.59 5.95
N GLU A 56 10.66 11.81 5.94
CA GLU A 56 11.42 13.06 6.16
C GLU A 56 12.09 13.10 7.53
N ALA A 57 11.41 12.58 8.56
CA ALA A 57 11.96 12.45 9.90
C ALA A 57 13.04 11.36 10.03
N GLY A 58 13.22 10.51 9.03
CA GLY A 58 14.30 9.52 8.96
C GLY A 58 13.86 8.06 9.02
N ALA A 59 12.55 7.77 9.00
CA ALA A 59 12.02 6.41 9.11
C ALA A 59 12.51 5.46 8.00
N ALA A 60 12.97 5.98 6.86
CA ALA A 60 13.51 5.16 5.77
C ALA A 60 14.74 4.32 6.16
N ALA A 61 15.46 4.71 7.22
CA ALA A 61 16.55 3.92 7.80
C ALA A 61 16.08 2.83 8.78
N GLY A 62 14.76 2.71 9.00
CA GLY A 62 14.14 1.82 9.99
C GLY A 62 13.95 0.35 9.58
N GLY A 63 14.59 -0.09 8.50
CA GLY A 63 14.62 -1.50 8.09
C GLY A 63 13.24 -2.11 7.82
N GLU A 64 12.99 -3.29 8.38
CA GLU A 64 11.77 -4.08 8.12
C GLU A 64 10.48 -3.34 8.48
N SER A 65 10.47 -2.56 9.56
CA SER A 65 9.29 -1.78 9.96
C SER A 65 8.93 -0.71 8.92
N TRP A 66 9.93 -0.10 8.28
CA TRP A 66 9.69 0.83 7.17
C TRP A 66 9.14 0.13 5.93
N LEU A 67 9.64 -1.08 5.64
CA LEU A 67 9.12 -1.89 4.53
C LEU A 67 7.67 -2.32 4.79
N ALA A 68 7.37 -2.76 6.01
CA ALA A 68 6.02 -3.13 6.42
C ALA A 68 5.04 -1.95 6.35
N ALA A 69 5.45 -0.74 6.76
CA ALA A 69 4.63 0.47 6.67
C ALA A 69 4.24 0.86 5.23
N GLN A 70 4.97 0.41 4.22
CA GLN A 70 4.69 0.70 2.80
C GLN A 70 3.76 -0.32 2.13
N GLY A 71 3.28 -1.34 2.87
CA GLY A 71 2.34 -2.32 2.37
C GLY A 71 1.03 -1.67 1.87
N SER A 72 0.65 -1.96 0.63
CA SER A 72 -0.57 -1.38 0.03
C SER A 72 -1.86 -1.78 0.76
N ASP A 73 -1.83 -2.88 1.51
CA ASP A 73 -2.93 -3.38 2.33
C ASP A 73 -3.43 -2.35 3.33
N TRP A 74 -2.57 -1.49 3.89
CA TRP A 74 -3.03 -0.43 4.79
C TRP A 74 -4.07 0.47 4.11
N TRP A 75 -3.80 0.87 2.87
CA TRP A 75 -4.70 1.68 2.05
C TRP A 75 -5.95 0.94 1.59
N TRP A 76 -5.89 -0.38 1.48
CA TRP A 76 -7.08 -1.19 1.19
C TRP A 76 -8.13 -1.06 2.31
N TRP A 77 -7.68 -0.96 3.56
CA TRP A 77 -8.53 -0.86 4.75
C TRP A 77 -8.84 0.57 5.20
N PHE A 78 -8.31 1.60 4.54
CA PHE A 78 -8.65 3.00 4.81
C PHE A 78 -9.81 3.47 3.92
N GLY A 79 -10.72 4.25 4.49
CA GLY A 79 -11.98 4.63 3.84
C GLY A 79 -13.10 3.61 4.05
N ASP A 80 -14.11 3.66 3.19
CA ASP A 80 -15.35 2.89 3.26
C ASP A 80 -15.51 1.86 2.11
N ASP A 81 -14.58 1.80 1.15
CA ASP A 81 -14.64 0.84 0.03
C ASP A 81 -14.64 -0.63 0.48
N ASN A 82 -13.89 -0.93 1.57
CA ASN A 82 -13.66 -2.28 2.08
C ASN A 82 -13.88 -2.33 3.59
N PRO A 83 -15.13 -2.33 4.07
CA PRO A 83 -15.45 -2.27 5.48
C PRO A 83 -15.06 -3.57 6.22
N THR A 84 -14.57 -3.44 7.45
CA THR A 84 -14.23 -4.58 8.31
C THR A 84 -14.19 -4.17 9.79
N LEU A 85 -14.60 -5.07 10.69
CA LEU A 85 -14.47 -4.88 12.15
C LEU A 85 -13.02 -4.69 12.60
N LEU A 86 -12.05 -5.16 11.80
CA LEU A 86 -10.63 -5.08 12.10
C LEU A 86 -9.99 -3.75 11.68
N ALA A 87 -10.73 -2.84 11.04
CA ALA A 87 -10.16 -1.61 10.53
C ALA A 87 -9.48 -0.74 11.60
N PRO A 88 -9.99 -0.63 12.84
CA PRO A 88 -9.28 0.06 13.93
C PRO A 88 -7.95 -0.61 14.33
N LEU A 89 -7.86 -1.94 14.22
CA LEU A 89 -6.62 -2.68 14.46
C LEU A 89 -5.60 -2.40 13.35
N TYR A 90 -6.02 -2.47 12.08
CA TYR A 90 -5.14 -2.21 10.94
C TYR A 90 -4.59 -0.78 10.92
N ASP A 91 -5.43 0.21 11.26
CA ASP A 91 -5.00 1.60 11.46
C ASP A 91 -3.88 1.70 12.51
N ARG A 92 -4.05 1.03 13.65
CA ARG A 92 -3.07 1.02 14.73
C ARG A 92 -1.76 0.35 14.32
N LEU A 93 -1.84 -0.81 13.65
CA LEU A 93 -0.66 -1.55 13.20
C LEU A 93 0.16 -0.74 12.18
N PHE A 94 -0.51 -0.08 11.22
CA PHE A 94 0.15 0.85 10.29
C PHE A 94 0.95 1.92 11.02
N ARG A 95 0.34 2.61 11.99
CA ARG A 95 1.01 3.66 12.77
C ARG A 95 2.13 3.11 13.66
N TRP A 96 1.99 1.90 14.17
CA TRP A 96 3.06 1.23 14.92
C TRP A 96 4.28 0.92 14.06
N HIS A 97 4.10 0.45 12.82
CA HIS A 97 5.23 0.25 11.91
C HIS A 97 5.96 1.56 11.60
N LEU A 98 5.26 2.67 11.44
CA LEU A 98 5.88 3.99 11.29
C LEU A 98 6.66 4.43 12.53
N ALA A 99 6.08 4.23 13.72
CA ALA A 99 6.75 4.55 14.99
C ALA A 99 8.00 3.70 15.19
N ASP A 100 7.93 2.39 14.92
CA ASP A 100 9.06 1.49 15.04
C ASP A 100 10.13 1.77 14.00
N ALA A 101 9.76 2.16 12.78
CA ALA A 101 10.73 2.58 11.77
C ALA A 101 11.52 3.83 12.23
N LEU A 102 10.85 4.80 12.88
CA LEU A 102 11.53 5.95 13.47
C LEU A 102 12.46 5.54 14.62
N ARG A 103 11.98 4.71 15.55
CA ARG A 103 12.80 4.21 16.67
C ARG A 103 14.03 3.45 16.20
N ALA A 104 13.86 2.56 15.21
CA ALA A 104 14.95 1.81 14.60
C ALA A 104 15.97 2.72 13.91
N ALA A 105 15.53 3.87 13.39
CA ALA A 105 16.40 4.92 12.85
C ALA A 105 17.00 5.86 13.91
N GLY A 106 16.82 5.57 15.21
CA GLY A 106 17.28 6.40 16.32
C GLY A 106 16.53 7.74 16.44
N LYS A 107 15.28 7.80 15.98
CA LYS A 107 14.41 8.98 16.00
C LYS A 107 13.26 8.77 16.98
N GLU A 108 12.77 9.87 17.54
CA GLU A 108 11.53 9.85 18.31
C GLU A 108 10.31 9.76 17.37
N PRO A 109 9.31 8.92 17.68
CA PRO A 109 8.06 8.88 16.93
C PRO A 109 7.35 10.23 16.90
N LEU A 110 6.77 10.58 15.73
CA LEU A 110 5.97 11.79 15.60
C LEU A 110 4.71 11.71 16.49
N ALA A 111 4.37 12.80 17.19
CA ALA A 111 3.21 12.84 18.09
C ALA A 111 1.87 12.51 17.38
N GLU A 112 1.75 12.89 16.10
CA GLU A 112 0.59 12.59 15.25
C GLU A 112 0.37 11.08 15.01
N LEU A 113 1.38 10.22 15.20
CA LEU A 113 1.21 8.77 15.17
C LEU A 113 0.33 8.25 16.32
N GLY A 114 0.07 9.07 17.34
CA GLY A 114 -0.90 8.79 18.40
C GLY A 114 -2.36 8.98 17.97
N VAL A 115 -2.60 9.64 16.83
CA VAL A 115 -3.95 9.95 16.33
C VAL A 115 -4.33 8.96 15.23
N PRO A 116 -5.50 8.31 15.30
CA PRO A 116 -5.98 7.44 14.23
C PRO A 116 -6.03 8.16 12.87
N VAL A 117 -5.71 7.42 11.81
CA VAL A 117 -5.90 7.88 10.43
C VAL A 117 -7.38 7.86 10.08
N ARG A 118 -8.07 6.77 10.44
CA ARG A 118 -9.52 6.60 10.26
C ARG A 118 -10.29 7.64 11.05
N LYS A 119 -11.39 8.10 10.46
CA LYS A 119 -12.45 8.81 11.19
C LYS A 119 -13.18 7.80 12.10
N GLY A 120 -13.82 8.30 13.17
CA GLY A 120 -14.56 7.47 14.14
C GLY A 120 -15.59 6.55 13.49
N GLU A 121 -16.07 5.56 14.27
CA GLU A 121 -16.81 4.37 13.79
C GLU A 121 -17.77 4.66 12.62
N THR A 122 -17.40 4.16 11.43
CA THR A 122 -18.36 3.90 10.36
C THR A 122 -19.09 2.61 10.74
N PRO A 123 -20.41 2.64 10.98
CA PRO A 123 -21.16 1.42 11.23
C PRO A 123 -20.99 0.45 10.05
N LEU A 124 -20.85 -0.84 10.35
CA LEU A 124 -20.96 -1.90 9.35
C LEU A 124 -22.41 -2.12 8.93
#